data_AF-A0A8T1PQ01-F1
#
_entry.id   AF-A0A8T1PQ01-F1
#
_cell.length_a   1.000
_cell.length_b   1.000
_cell.length_c   1.000
_cell.angle_alpha   90.00
_cell.angle_beta   90.00
_cell.angle_gamma   90.00
#
_symmetry.space_group_name_H-M   'P 1'
#
loop_
_entity.id
_entity.type
_entity.pdbx_description
1 polymer ?
#
loop_
_entity_poly.entity_id
_entity_poly.type
_entity_poly.pdbx_seq_one_letter_code
_entity_poly.pdbx_strand_id
1 'polypeptide(L)'
;MGERLAEEVIEVIRRRPNLCKISFVAHSVGGLVARYAIGRLYRPPNRENMEDSSADRHEGDSRGTIAGLKAMNFITVATPHLGSRGNKQVPFLFGVPAFEKVASSVIHLIFRRTGQHLFLTDADEGKPPLLKCMIEDYGDCYFMSALRTFKRRVAYSNVGYDNIVGWRTSCIRRNSDLPKWKETRNENYPHVVYEEHCKAYDDDHCEPPSIEDDGSDKLEEELVTGLSRVSWEKIDVSFHSSRQRFAAHSVIQVKDQSMHIEGADVISHMIDHFLP
;
A
#
# COMPACT_ATOMS: atom_id res chain seq x y z
N MET A 1 11.91 -7.01 7.82
CA MET A 1 12.12 -6.00 6.75
C MET A 1 11.57 -4.64 7.15
N GLY A 2 10.30 -4.55 7.58
CA GLY A 2 9.73 -3.27 8.04
C GLY A 2 10.47 -2.65 9.22
N GLU A 3 10.91 -3.48 10.18
CA GLU A 3 11.73 -3.02 11.31
C GLU A 3 13.02 -2.34 10.85
N ARG A 4 13.78 -3.04 10.01
CA ARG A 4 15.02 -2.53 9.44
C ARG A 4 14.80 -1.22 8.66
N LEU A 5 13.72 -1.11 7.90
CA LEU A 5 13.37 0.14 7.21
C LEU A 5 13.12 1.28 8.22
N ALA A 6 12.41 1.01 9.32
CA ALA A 6 12.18 2.00 10.38
C ALA A 6 13.51 2.45 11.01
N GLU A 7 14.42 1.53 11.31
CA GLU A 7 15.75 1.84 11.84
C GLU A 7 16.57 2.71 10.87
N GLU A 8 16.60 2.35 9.58
CA GLU A 8 17.29 3.12 8.53
C GLU A 8 16.71 4.54 8.41
N VAL A 9 15.37 4.70 8.48
CA VAL A 9 14.72 6.02 8.48
C VAL A 9 15.16 6.85 9.69
N ILE A 10 15.17 6.27 10.89
CA ILE A 10 15.62 6.96 12.10
C ILE A 10 17.08 7.41 11.97
N GLU A 11 17.94 6.58 11.41
CA GLU A 11 19.36 6.91 11.17
C GLU A 11 19.51 8.10 10.22
N VAL A 12 18.75 8.13 9.12
CA VAL A 12 18.76 9.27 8.18
C VAL A 12 18.28 10.55 8.86
N ILE A 13 17.22 10.49 9.65
CA ILE A 13 16.68 11.65 10.38
C ILE A 13 17.72 12.19 11.37
N ARG A 14 18.39 11.32 12.13
CA ARG A 14 19.46 11.72 13.06
C ARG A 14 20.63 12.41 12.33
N ARG A 15 20.97 11.94 11.13
CA ARG A 15 22.03 12.55 10.30
C ARG A 15 21.62 13.88 9.65
N ARG A 16 20.31 14.17 9.57
CA ARG A 16 19.76 15.34 8.88
C ARG A 16 18.69 16.01 9.78
N PRO A 17 19.10 16.72 10.85
CA PRO A 17 18.17 17.27 11.84
C PRO A 17 17.22 18.34 11.28
N ASN A 18 17.55 18.93 10.12
CA ASN A 18 16.73 19.94 9.46
C ASN A 18 15.60 19.34 8.59
N LEU A 19 15.45 18.01 8.54
CA LEU A 19 14.29 17.41 7.88
C LEU A 19 13.03 17.78 8.65
N CYS A 20 11.99 18.22 7.94
CA CYS A 20 10.70 18.58 8.54
C CYS A 20 9.55 17.69 8.04
N LYS A 21 9.76 16.98 6.94
CA LYS A 21 8.71 16.25 6.21
C LYS A 21 9.21 14.89 5.77
N ILE A 22 8.29 13.93 5.68
CA ILE A 22 8.57 12.60 5.17
C ILE A 22 7.44 12.13 4.27
N SER A 23 7.82 11.43 3.19
CA SER A 23 6.91 10.73 2.29
C SER A 23 7.45 9.34 2.03
N PHE A 24 6.53 8.38 1.84
CA PHE A 24 6.86 7.03 1.43
C PHE A 24 6.28 6.79 0.04
N VAL A 25 7.11 6.31 -0.88
CA VAL A 25 6.71 5.79 -2.19
C VAL A 25 7.23 4.37 -2.28
N ALA A 26 6.35 3.42 -2.49
CA ALA A 26 6.71 2.01 -2.39
C ALA A 26 6.01 1.16 -3.45
N HIS A 27 6.77 0.24 -4.04
CA HIS A 27 6.29 -0.66 -5.08
C HIS A 27 6.14 -2.09 -4.55
N SER A 28 5.06 -2.76 -4.96
CA SER A 28 4.83 -4.18 -4.69
C SER A 28 4.87 -4.47 -3.19
N VAL A 29 5.55 -5.54 -2.81
CA VAL A 29 5.82 -5.92 -1.41
C VAL A 29 6.38 -4.75 -0.58
N GLY A 30 7.13 -3.85 -1.21
CA GLY A 30 7.68 -2.66 -0.54
C GLY A 30 6.60 -1.81 0.13
N GLY A 31 5.37 -1.78 -0.41
CA GLY A 31 4.25 -1.07 0.22
C GLY A 31 3.81 -1.66 1.55
N LEU A 32 3.85 -3.00 1.70
CA LEU A 32 3.57 -3.67 2.97
C LEU A 32 4.71 -3.41 3.98
N VAL A 33 5.96 -3.44 3.51
CA VAL A 33 7.14 -3.09 4.32
C VAL A 33 7.05 -1.63 4.81
N ALA A 34 6.63 -0.70 3.94
CA ALA A 34 6.43 0.69 4.29
C ALA A 34 5.29 0.87 5.30
N ARG A 35 4.14 0.18 5.12
CA ARG A 35 3.04 0.17 6.10
C ARG A 35 3.50 -0.27 7.49
N TYR A 36 4.30 -1.33 7.55
CA TYR A 36 4.87 -1.78 8.81
C TYR A 36 5.77 -0.71 9.43
N ALA A 37 6.70 -0.16 8.64
CA ALA A 37 7.67 0.81 9.11
C ALA A 37 7.00 2.09 9.66
N ILE A 38 5.98 2.63 8.97
CA ILE A 38 5.29 3.84 9.45
C ILE A 38 4.60 3.60 10.79
N GLY A 39 4.06 2.40 11.04
CA GLY A 39 3.43 2.05 12.31
C GLY A 39 4.41 2.05 13.47
N ARG A 40 5.67 1.64 13.22
CA ARG A 40 6.78 1.68 14.18
C ARG A 40 7.36 3.07 14.38
N LEU A 41 7.32 3.90 13.35
CA LEU A 41 7.86 5.26 13.36
C LEU A 41 6.89 6.27 13.97
N TYR A 42 5.61 5.94 14.09
CA TYR A 42 4.59 6.86 14.57
C TYR A 42 4.88 7.35 15.98
N ARG A 43 4.68 8.66 16.18
CA ARG A 43 4.70 9.30 17.49
C ARG A 43 3.37 10.04 17.68
N PRO A 44 2.59 9.73 18.72
CA PRO A 44 1.38 10.45 19.02
C PRO A 44 1.68 11.94 19.31
N PRO A 45 0.70 12.83 19.14
CA PRO A 45 0.89 14.25 19.49
C PRO A 45 1.20 14.38 21.00
N ASN A 46 2.16 15.25 21.34
CA ASN A 46 2.54 15.50 22.74
C ASN A 46 1.36 16.12 23.50
N ARG A 47 0.86 15.41 24.51
CA ARG A 47 -0.23 15.90 25.37
C ARG A 47 0.22 17.00 26.35
N GLU A 48 1.53 17.14 26.60
CA GLU A 48 2.08 18.07 27.59
C GLU A 48 1.94 19.55 27.20
N ASN A 49 1.77 19.86 25.91
CA ASN A 49 1.53 21.24 25.44
C ASN A 49 0.03 21.61 25.38
N MET A 50 -0.87 20.71 25.81
CA MET A 50 -2.32 20.91 25.68
C MET A 50 -2.92 21.79 26.78
N GLU A 51 -2.21 22.07 27.86
CA GLU A 51 -2.75 22.83 29.01
C GLU A 51 -2.51 24.35 28.92
N ASP A 52 -1.60 24.85 28.07
CA ASP A 52 -1.07 26.23 28.22
C ASP A 52 -1.18 27.17 27.00
N SER A 53 -1.96 26.85 25.95
CA SER A 53 -2.06 27.78 24.81
C SER A 53 -3.44 27.78 24.14
N SER A 54 -4.30 28.67 24.65
CA SER A 54 -5.48 29.15 23.95
C SER A 54 -5.07 30.24 22.95
N ALA A 55 -5.63 30.14 21.73
CA ALA A 55 -5.55 31.12 20.64
C ALA A 55 -4.26 31.16 19.78
N ASP A 56 -3.95 30.08 19.06
CA ASP A 56 -3.75 30.09 17.59
C ASP A 56 -3.51 28.65 17.09
N ARG A 57 -4.57 27.85 16.98
CA ARG A 57 -4.43 26.43 16.60
C ARG A 57 -4.23 26.32 15.09
N HIS A 58 -2.98 26.21 14.65
CA HIS A 58 -2.72 25.62 13.34
C HIS A 58 -3.20 24.16 13.35
N GLU A 59 -4.04 23.80 12.40
CA GLU A 59 -4.60 22.45 12.14
C GLU A 59 -3.54 21.32 12.04
N GLY A 60 -2.24 21.68 12.02
CA GLY A 60 -1.12 20.75 12.03
C GLY A 60 -0.68 20.23 13.40
N ASP A 61 -1.08 20.85 14.51
CA ASP A 61 -0.53 20.56 15.85
C ASP A 61 -1.26 19.43 16.60
N SER A 62 -2.41 19.00 16.08
CA SER A 62 -3.24 17.93 16.66
C SER A 62 -2.99 16.54 16.05
N ARG A 63 -2.16 16.44 15.01
CA ARG A 63 -1.88 15.17 14.31
C ARG A 63 -0.55 14.61 14.80
N GLY A 64 -0.46 13.29 14.94
CA GLY A 64 0.81 12.64 15.25
C GLY A 64 1.86 12.87 14.17
N THR A 65 3.07 12.39 14.41
CA THR A 65 4.19 12.53 13.47
C THR A 65 4.77 11.17 13.10
N ILE A 66 5.56 11.12 12.04
CA ILE A 66 6.33 9.94 11.67
C ILE A 66 7.80 10.24 11.99
N ALA A 67 8.28 9.64 13.07
CA ALA A 67 9.59 9.89 13.64
C ALA A 67 9.90 11.39 13.87
N GLY A 68 8.88 12.16 14.26
CA GLY A 68 9.01 13.61 14.51
C GLY A 68 8.85 14.47 13.25
N LEU A 69 8.69 13.85 12.08
CA LEU A 69 8.49 14.54 10.81
C LEU A 69 7.01 14.60 10.43
N LYS A 70 6.64 15.66 9.74
CA LYS A 70 5.31 15.83 9.16
C LYS A 70 5.11 14.84 8.00
N ALA A 71 4.10 13.99 8.10
CA ALA A 71 3.81 12.99 7.08
C ALA A 71 3.05 13.61 5.90
N MET A 72 3.64 13.57 4.71
CA MET A 72 3.10 14.24 3.51
C MET A 72 2.38 13.25 2.60
N ASN A 73 3.11 12.33 1.96
CA ASN A 73 2.55 11.36 1.02
C ASN A 73 2.84 9.92 1.45
N PHE A 74 1.82 9.05 1.37
CA PHE A 74 1.97 7.60 1.42
C PHE A 74 1.46 7.03 0.10
N ILE A 75 2.38 6.73 -0.82
CA ILE A 75 2.08 6.29 -2.18
C ILE A 75 2.51 4.84 -2.33
N THR A 76 1.57 4.03 -2.82
CA THR A 76 1.82 2.62 -3.12
C THR A 76 1.54 2.33 -4.58
N VAL A 77 2.37 1.48 -5.19
CA VAL A 77 2.29 1.13 -6.60
C VAL A 77 2.28 -0.38 -6.73
N ALA A 78 1.20 -0.95 -7.27
CA ALA A 78 1.02 -2.39 -7.42
C ALA A 78 1.27 -3.18 -6.12
N THR A 79 0.86 -2.66 -4.96
CA THR A 79 1.08 -3.27 -3.64
C THR A 79 -0.04 -4.23 -3.27
N PRO A 80 0.21 -5.48 -2.82
CA PRO A 80 -0.86 -6.41 -2.45
C PRO A 80 -1.42 -6.11 -1.05
N HIS A 81 -2.20 -5.03 -0.90
CA HIS A 81 -2.69 -4.55 0.41
C HIS A 81 -3.61 -5.53 1.14
N LEU A 82 -4.34 -6.35 0.38
CA LEU A 82 -5.24 -7.40 0.87
C LEU A 82 -4.56 -8.78 0.89
N GLY A 83 -3.28 -8.83 0.53
CA GLY A 83 -2.50 -10.06 0.36
C GLY A 83 -2.66 -10.70 -1.01
N SER A 84 -2.18 -11.95 -1.13
CA SER A 84 -2.10 -12.72 -2.38
C SER A 84 -3.05 -13.92 -2.47
N ARG A 85 -3.77 -14.23 -1.38
CA ARG A 85 -4.74 -15.32 -1.35
C ARG A 85 -6.01 -14.90 -2.11
N GLY A 86 -6.54 -15.78 -2.95
CA GLY A 86 -7.84 -15.56 -3.63
C GLY A 86 -7.78 -14.98 -5.04
N ASN A 87 -6.61 -14.66 -5.59
CA ASN A 87 -6.50 -14.37 -7.02
C ASN A 87 -6.11 -15.66 -7.75
N LYS A 88 -6.85 -16.08 -8.79
CA LYS A 88 -6.49 -17.23 -9.66
C LYS A 88 -5.15 -17.03 -10.43
N GLN A 89 -4.39 -16.00 -10.05
CA GLN A 89 -3.04 -15.70 -10.47
C GLN A 89 -2.11 -16.36 -9.47
N VAL A 90 -1.30 -17.30 -9.95
CA VAL A 90 -0.42 -18.15 -9.13
C VAL A 90 0.34 -17.32 -8.10
N PRO A 91 0.21 -17.58 -6.78
CA PRO A 91 0.77 -16.75 -5.70
C PRO A 91 2.30 -16.63 -5.66
N PHE A 92 3.02 -17.22 -6.63
CA PHE A 92 4.43 -17.55 -6.44
C PHE A 92 5.32 -17.53 -7.68
N LEU A 93 4.82 -17.21 -8.89
CA LEU A 93 5.56 -17.54 -10.11
C LEU A 93 5.76 -16.40 -11.12
N PHE A 94 5.91 -15.14 -10.67
CA PHE A 94 6.59 -14.04 -11.40
C PHE A 94 6.41 -13.98 -12.95
N GLY A 95 5.28 -14.41 -13.51
CA GLY A 95 4.98 -14.37 -14.93
C GLY A 95 5.92 -15.10 -15.91
N VAL A 96 6.73 -16.10 -15.52
CA VAL A 96 7.63 -16.82 -16.46
C VAL A 96 7.33 -18.33 -16.54
N PRO A 97 6.80 -18.85 -17.67
CA PRO A 97 6.47 -20.28 -17.83
C PRO A 97 7.67 -21.24 -17.66
N ALA A 98 8.90 -20.76 -17.89
CA ALA A 98 10.10 -21.58 -17.79
C ALA A 98 10.46 -22.01 -16.35
N PHE A 99 9.85 -21.40 -15.32
CA PHE A 99 10.12 -21.75 -13.91
C PHE A 99 9.30 -22.94 -13.40
N GLU A 100 8.26 -23.38 -14.12
CA GLU A 100 7.35 -24.45 -13.67
C GLU A 100 8.05 -25.80 -13.42
N LYS A 101 9.15 -26.10 -14.12
CA LYS A 101 9.88 -27.38 -13.96
C LYS A 101 10.97 -27.37 -12.89
N VAL A 102 11.43 -26.20 -12.45
CA VAL A 102 12.54 -26.07 -11.47
C VAL A 102 12.01 -25.62 -10.10
N ALA A 103 10.81 -25.03 -10.05
CA ALA A 103 10.21 -24.53 -8.81
C ALA A 103 9.97 -25.63 -7.77
N SER A 104 9.56 -26.86 -8.15
CA SER A 104 9.25 -27.94 -7.19
C SER A 104 10.36 -28.20 -6.16
N SER A 105 11.63 -28.14 -6.58
CA SER A 105 12.78 -28.38 -5.69
C SER A 105 13.28 -27.14 -4.95
N VAL A 106 12.92 -25.93 -5.41
CA VAL A 106 13.46 -24.65 -4.89
C VAL A 106 12.41 -23.84 -4.11
N ILE A 107 11.13 -24.23 -4.18
CA ILE A 107 10.01 -23.64 -3.43
C ILE A 107 10.34 -23.57 -1.93
N HIS A 108 10.87 -24.63 -1.33
CA HIS A 108 11.24 -24.63 0.09
C HIS A 108 12.41 -23.70 0.44
N LEU A 109 13.33 -23.43 -0.50
CA LEU A 109 14.49 -22.56 -0.28
C LEU A 109 14.13 -21.07 -0.36
N ILE A 110 13.21 -20.70 -1.27
CA ILE A 110 12.69 -19.32 -1.39
C ILE A 110 11.72 -19.01 -0.23
N PHE A 111 10.87 -19.98 0.14
CA PHE A 111 9.98 -19.86 1.30
C PHE A 111 10.76 -19.61 2.61
N ARG A 112 11.93 -20.24 2.78
CA ARG A 112 12.74 -20.14 4.01
C ARG A 112 13.49 -18.82 4.15
N ARG A 113 13.82 -18.11 3.06
CA ARG A 113 14.59 -16.85 3.12
C ARG A 113 13.73 -15.58 3.06
N THR A 114 12.56 -15.60 2.42
CA THR A 114 11.83 -14.34 2.11
C THR A 114 10.31 -14.43 2.21
N GLY A 115 9.71 -15.62 2.26
CA GLY A 115 8.28 -15.81 1.93
C GLY A 115 7.29 -16.00 3.09
N GLN A 116 7.65 -16.68 4.18
CA GLN A 116 6.66 -17.08 5.21
C GLN A 116 6.04 -15.90 5.97
N HIS A 117 6.83 -14.86 6.29
CA HIS A 117 6.38 -13.62 6.94
C HIS A 117 5.69 -12.60 5.98
N LEU A 118 5.76 -12.84 4.68
CA LEU A 118 5.32 -11.88 3.66
C LEU A 118 3.94 -12.24 3.08
N PHE A 119 3.56 -13.51 3.16
CA PHE A 119 2.43 -14.11 2.45
C PHE A 119 1.39 -14.73 3.40
N LEU A 120 1.02 -14.02 4.48
CA LEU A 120 -0.17 -14.35 5.30
C LEU A 120 -0.07 -15.67 6.11
N THR A 121 1.12 -16.19 6.38
CA THR A 121 1.30 -17.45 7.12
C THR A 121 1.91 -17.30 8.52
N ASP A 122 1.92 -16.10 9.09
CA ASP A 122 2.25 -15.90 10.50
C ASP A 122 1.06 -16.32 11.37
N ALA A 123 0.82 -17.62 11.44
CA ALA A 123 0.15 -18.21 12.59
C ALA A 123 1.24 -18.66 13.57
N ASP A 124 2.08 -17.72 14.00
CA ASP A 124 2.94 -17.95 15.16
C ASP A 124 2.02 -17.93 16.38
N GLU A 125 1.83 -19.11 16.99
CA GLU A 125 1.29 -19.30 18.35
C GLU A 125 0.00 -18.47 18.64
N GLY A 126 -1.03 -18.64 17.80
CA GLY A 126 -2.36 -18.06 18.06
C GLY A 126 -2.51 -16.56 17.76
N LYS A 127 -1.50 -15.91 17.14
CA LYS A 127 -1.61 -14.51 16.70
C LYS A 127 -2.26 -14.41 15.31
N PRO A 128 -3.02 -13.33 15.03
CA PRO A 128 -3.61 -13.10 13.71
C PRO A 128 -2.53 -12.79 12.65
N PRO A 129 -2.81 -13.03 11.34
CA PRO A 129 -1.85 -12.73 10.27
C PRO A 129 -1.40 -11.27 10.27
N LEU A 130 -0.14 -10.99 9.92
CA LEU A 130 0.43 -9.64 9.98
C LEU A 130 -0.40 -8.57 9.25
N LEU A 131 -1.01 -8.89 8.09
CA LEU A 131 -1.88 -7.92 7.39
C LEU A 131 -3.07 -7.49 8.24
N LYS A 132 -3.66 -8.44 9.01
CA LYS A 132 -4.74 -8.16 9.96
C LYS A 132 -4.22 -7.34 11.14
N CYS A 133 -3.01 -7.58 11.62
CA CYS A 133 -2.40 -6.71 12.63
C CYS A 133 -2.21 -5.27 12.09
N MET A 134 -1.84 -5.12 10.81
CA MET A 134 -1.59 -3.80 10.19
C MET A 134 -2.85 -3.00 9.83
N ILE A 135 -4.03 -3.50 10.17
CA ILE A 135 -5.27 -2.71 10.14
C ILE A 135 -5.71 -2.25 11.54
N GLU A 136 -4.96 -2.54 12.60
CA GLU A 136 -5.24 -2.08 13.96
C GLU A 136 -4.03 -1.37 14.57
N ASP A 137 -4.24 -0.66 15.68
CA ASP A 137 -3.14 -0.17 16.52
C ASP A 137 -3.00 -1.13 17.72
N TYR A 138 -1.82 -1.72 17.92
CA TYR A 138 -1.59 -2.72 18.96
C TYR A 138 -0.18 -2.64 19.55
N GLY A 139 -0.09 -2.60 20.88
CA GLY A 139 1.18 -2.48 21.60
C GLY A 139 1.95 -1.24 21.16
N ASP A 140 3.21 -1.43 20.78
CA ASP A 140 4.12 -0.37 20.31
C ASP A 140 4.00 -0.10 18.79
N CYS A 141 3.00 -0.68 18.12
CA CYS A 141 2.78 -0.51 16.68
C CYS A 141 1.47 0.22 16.41
N TYR A 142 1.55 1.40 15.81
CA TYR A 142 0.40 2.27 15.54
C TYR A 142 0.11 2.36 14.04
N PHE A 143 -0.21 1.24 13.40
CA PHE A 143 -0.32 1.16 11.93
C PHE A 143 -1.40 2.08 11.34
N MET A 144 -2.60 2.10 11.93
CA MET A 144 -3.71 2.91 11.42
C MET A 144 -3.54 4.37 11.79
N SER A 145 -3.07 4.66 13.01
CA SER A 145 -2.75 6.04 13.41
C SER A 145 -1.63 6.65 12.56
N ALA A 146 -0.60 5.87 12.22
CA ALA A 146 0.45 6.28 11.30
C ALA A 146 -0.11 6.58 9.90
N LEU A 147 -0.89 5.66 9.35
CA LEU A 147 -1.46 5.80 8.01
C LEU A 147 -2.39 7.02 7.92
N ARG A 148 -3.23 7.24 8.94
CA ARG A 148 -4.13 8.40 9.07
C ARG A 148 -3.38 9.73 9.12
N THR A 149 -2.14 9.73 9.60
CA THR A 149 -1.33 10.95 9.76
C THR A 149 -0.86 11.54 8.42
N PHE A 150 -0.68 10.72 7.39
CA PHE A 150 -0.31 11.22 6.06
C PHE A 150 -1.39 12.17 5.52
N LYS A 151 -0.96 13.28 4.91
CA LYS A 151 -1.89 14.20 4.26
C LYS A 151 -2.54 13.59 3.03
N ARG A 152 -1.74 12.88 2.23
CA ARG A 152 -2.16 12.23 0.99
C ARG A 152 -1.81 10.75 1.03
N ARG A 153 -2.77 9.89 0.69
CA ARG A 153 -2.63 8.44 0.58
C ARG A 153 -3.09 8.01 -0.79
N VAL A 154 -2.23 7.32 -1.54
CA VAL A 154 -2.51 6.96 -2.94
C VAL A 154 -2.17 5.49 -3.20
N ALA A 155 -3.04 4.82 -3.94
CA ALA A 155 -2.84 3.46 -4.44
C ALA A 155 -2.91 3.45 -5.97
N TYR A 156 -1.75 3.31 -6.62
CA TYR A 156 -1.63 3.08 -8.06
C TYR A 156 -1.73 1.59 -8.36
N SER A 157 -2.64 1.20 -9.24
CA SER A 157 -3.03 -0.20 -9.43
C SER A 157 -3.11 -0.56 -10.91
N ASN A 158 -2.50 -1.67 -11.30
CA ASN A 158 -2.65 -2.17 -12.67
C ASN A 158 -4.01 -2.84 -12.83
N VAL A 159 -4.79 -2.39 -13.81
CA VAL A 159 -6.09 -2.96 -14.17
C VAL A 159 -5.96 -4.37 -14.75
N GLY A 160 -4.86 -4.61 -15.47
CA GLY A 160 -4.60 -5.89 -16.13
C GLY A 160 -3.13 -6.09 -16.44
N TYR A 161 -2.80 -7.31 -16.89
CA TYR A 161 -1.45 -7.76 -17.26
C TYR A 161 -0.39 -7.72 -16.14
N ASP A 162 -0.76 -7.32 -14.93
CA ASP A 162 0.01 -7.59 -13.73
C ASP A 162 -0.32 -8.99 -13.22
N ASN A 163 0.60 -9.92 -13.45
CA ASN A 163 0.47 -11.32 -13.02
C ASN A 163 1.03 -11.57 -11.62
N ILE A 164 1.52 -10.51 -10.94
CA ILE A 164 2.15 -10.60 -9.62
C ILE A 164 1.18 -10.08 -8.57
N VAL A 165 0.57 -8.92 -8.82
CA VAL A 165 -0.37 -8.28 -7.89
C VAL A 165 -1.68 -7.99 -8.62
N GLY A 166 -2.74 -8.60 -8.11
CA GLY A 166 -4.09 -8.41 -8.63
C GLY A 166 -4.58 -6.98 -8.49
N TRP A 167 -5.43 -6.56 -9.43
CA TRP A 167 -6.04 -5.24 -9.42
C TRP A 167 -6.76 -4.96 -8.11
N ARG A 168 -7.65 -5.86 -7.68
CA ARG A 168 -8.44 -5.74 -6.44
C ARG A 168 -7.59 -5.46 -5.20
N THR A 169 -6.53 -6.24 -5.01
CA THR A 169 -5.65 -6.13 -3.83
C THR A 169 -4.79 -4.87 -3.89
N SER A 170 -4.38 -4.42 -5.08
CA SER A 170 -3.63 -3.17 -5.24
C SER A 170 -4.47 -1.92 -5.05
N CYS A 171 -5.73 -1.93 -5.49
CA CYS A 171 -6.62 -0.77 -5.36
C CYS A 171 -7.43 -0.74 -4.06
N ILE A 172 -7.30 -1.74 -3.17
CA ILE A 172 -8.07 -1.83 -1.91
C ILE A 172 -9.57 -1.76 -2.21
N ARG A 173 -10.07 -2.67 -3.06
CA ARG A 173 -11.50 -2.79 -3.39
C ARG A 173 -11.97 -4.22 -3.21
N ARG A 174 -13.29 -4.44 -3.22
CA ARG A 174 -13.88 -5.76 -3.44
C ARG A 174 -13.92 -6.07 -4.93
N ASN A 175 -14.13 -7.33 -5.30
CA ASN A 175 -14.34 -7.69 -6.70
C ASN A 175 -15.58 -7.01 -7.29
N SER A 176 -16.66 -6.87 -6.50
CA SER A 176 -17.90 -6.18 -6.88
C SER A 176 -17.72 -4.69 -7.12
N ASP A 177 -16.72 -4.09 -6.47
CA ASP A 177 -16.51 -2.64 -6.44
C ASP A 177 -15.50 -2.19 -7.51
N LEU A 178 -14.96 -3.12 -8.30
CA LEU A 178 -14.02 -2.79 -9.38
C LEU A 178 -14.74 -1.98 -10.47
N PRO A 179 -14.22 -0.80 -10.85
CA PRO A 179 -14.86 0.04 -11.83
C PRO A 179 -14.82 -0.63 -13.21
N LYS A 180 -15.84 -0.36 -14.03
CA LYS A 180 -15.73 -0.64 -15.47
C LYS A 180 -14.92 0.49 -16.09
N TRP A 181 -13.66 0.24 -16.42
CA TRP A 181 -12.85 1.24 -17.10
C TRP A 181 -13.27 1.34 -18.57
N LYS A 182 -13.31 2.57 -19.08
CA LYS A 182 -13.47 2.88 -20.51
C LYS A 182 -12.13 3.41 -21.00
N GLU A 183 -11.89 3.35 -22.31
CA GLU A 183 -10.74 4.00 -22.96
C GLU A 183 -10.92 5.53 -22.96
N THR A 184 -11.03 6.13 -21.77
CA THR A 184 -10.96 7.57 -21.58
C THR A 184 -9.49 7.94 -21.59
N ARG A 185 -9.05 8.61 -22.65
CA ARG A 185 -7.67 9.07 -22.77
C ARG A 185 -7.53 10.41 -22.08
N ASN A 186 -6.86 10.43 -20.93
CA ASN A 186 -6.28 11.67 -20.42
C ASN A 186 -5.12 12.04 -21.36
N GLU A 187 -5.14 13.25 -21.93
CA GLU A 187 -4.11 13.69 -22.88
C GLU A 187 -2.72 13.77 -22.24
N ASN A 188 -2.66 14.11 -20.95
CA ASN A 188 -1.41 14.25 -20.20
C ASN A 188 -0.92 12.91 -19.64
N TYR A 189 -1.84 12.03 -19.26
CA TYR A 189 -1.52 10.72 -18.64
C TYR A 189 -2.29 9.58 -19.31
N PRO A 190 -1.94 9.17 -20.53
CA PRO A 190 -2.72 8.24 -21.34
C PRO A 190 -2.98 6.87 -20.69
N HIS A 191 -2.13 6.42 -19.76
CA HIS A 191 -2.29 5.13 -19.08
C HIS A 191 -3.11 5.21 -17.80
N VAL A 192 -3.41 6.40 -17.28
CA VAL A 192 -4.33 6.59 -16.14
C VAL A 192 -5.77 6.50 -16.67
N VAL A 193 -6.47 5.43 -16.34
CA VAL A 193 -7.80 5.11 -16.92
C VAL A 193 -8.97 5.35 -15.98
N TYR A 194 -8.72 5.39 -14.66
CA TYR A 194 -9.73 5.70 -13.67
C TYR A 194 -9.09 6.29 -12.41
N GLU A 195 -9.72 7.32 -11.86
CA GLU A 195 -9.29 8.00 -10.65
C GLU A 195 -10.48 8.14 -9.71
N GLU A 196 -10.26 7.84 -8.43
CA GLU A 196 -11.30 7.93 -7.41
C GLU A 196 -10.71 8.46 -6.11
N HIS A 197 -11.41 9.40 -5.47
CA HIS A 197 -11.10 9.86 -4.13
C HIS A 197 -12.11 9.30 -3.13
N CYS A 198 -11.74 8.24 -2.44
CA CYS A 198 -12.54 7.65 -1.37
C CYS A 198 -12.34 8.44 -0.08
N LYS A 199 -13.43 8.96 0.49
CA LYS A 199 -13.40 9.51 1.86
C LYS A 199 -13.19 8.39 2.87
N ALA A 200 -12.68 8.75 4.05
CA ALA A 200 -12.60 7.81 5.16
C ALA A 200 -14.03 7.35 5.52
N TYR A 201 -14.18 6.05 5.77
CA TYR A 201 -15.41 5.49 6.29
C TYR A 201 -15.54 5.86 7.78
N ASP A 202 -16.64 6.51 8.15
CA ASP A 202 -16.98 6.79 9.56
C ASP A 202 -17.77 5.59 10.12
N ASP A 203 -17.36 5.14 11.30
CA ASP A 203 -17.69 3.86 11.94
C ASP A 203 -19.18 3.70 12.36
N ASP A 204 -20.04 4.67 12.08
CA ASP A 204 -21.32 4.77 12.78
C ASP A 204 -22.39 3.77 12.31
N HIS A 205 -22.32 3.22 11.09
CA HIS A 205 -23.30 2.23 10.65
C HIS A 205 -22.75 1.30 9.58
N CYS A 206 -22.36 0.08 9.93
CA CYS A 206 -22.60 -1.11 9.12
C CYS A 206 -22.22 -2.36 9.92
N GLU A 207 -23.21 -3.18 10.26
CA GLU A 207 -22.92 -4.56 10.63
C GLU A 207 -22.25 -5.25 9.43
N PRO A 208 -21.19 -6.05 9.66
CA PRO A 208 -20.60 -6.83 8.59
C PRO A 208 -21.68 -7.75 8.01
N PRO A 209 -21.86 -7.81 6.68
CA PRO A 209 -22.79 -8.76 6.09
C PRO A 209 -22.43 -10.18 6.55
N SER A 210 -23.43 -10.90 7.07
CA SER A 210 -23.30 -12.30 7.47
C SER A 210 -23.08 -13.15 6.21
N ILE A 211 -21.85 -13.21 5.74
CA ILE A 211 -21.44 -14.14 4.71
C ILE A 211 -21.10 -15.44 5.44
N GLU A 212 -21.97 -16.44 5.29
CA GLU A 212 -21.61 -17.83 5.48
C GLU A 212 -20.56 -18.20 4.41
N ASP A 213 -19.48 -18.87 4.82
CA ASP A 213 -18.52 -19.61 3.98
C ASP A 213 -17.15 -18.96 3.62
N ASP A 214 -16.13 -19.84 3.59
CA ASP A 214 -14.66 -19.71 3.46
C ASP A 214 -13.93 -18.60 4.25
N GLY A 215 -13.04 -19.00 5.18
CA GLY A 215 -12.26 -18.09 6.02
C GLY A 215 -11.32 -17.13 5.25
N SER A 216 -11.05 -17.40 3.97
CA SER A 216 -10.30 -16.50 3.08
C SER A 216 -11.05 -15.22 2.78
N ASP A 217 -12.35 -15.31 2.48
CA ASP A 217 -13.17 -14.17 2.07
C ASP A 217 -13.44 -13.24 3.27
N LYS A 218 -13.60 -13.82 4.47
CA LYS A 218 -13.74 -13.06 5.71
C LYS A 218 -12.51 -12.20 6.04
N LEU A 219 -11.31 -12.76 5.92
CA LEU A 219 -10.09 -12.00 6.22
C LEU A 219 -9.92 -10.84 5.24
N GLU A 220 -10.16 -11.09 3.97
CA GLU A 220 -10.10 -10.05 2.94
C GLU A 220 -11.10 -8.92 3.21
N GLU A 221 -12.33 -9.26 3.59
CA GLU A 221 -13.36 -8.27 3.96
C GLU A 221 -12.94 -7.42 5.17
N GLU A 222 -12.33 -8.04 6.19
CA GLU A 222 -11.76 -7.32 7.32
C GLU A 222 -10.65 -6.36 6.86
N LEU A 223 -9.78 -6.77 5.93
CA LEU A 223 -8.70 -5.93 5.40
C LEU A 223 -9.21 -4.75 4.57
N VAL A 224 -10.16 -4.97 3.67
CA VAL A 224 -10.79 -3.91 2.85
C VAL A 224 -11.47 -2.90 3.75
N THR A 225 -12.28 -3.38 4.70
CA THR A 225 -13.02 -2.54 5.64
C THR A 225 -12.05 -1.76 6.55
N GLY A 226 -11.06 -2.44 7.12
CA GLY A 226 -10.07 -1.84 8.00
C GLY A 226 -9.27 -0.73 7.32
N LEU A 227 -8.83 -0.94 6.08
CA LEU A 227 -8.10 0.06 5.28
C LEU A 227 -8.96 1.22 4.78
N SER A 228 -10.28 1.02 4.67
CA SER A 228 -11.23 2.05 4.25
C SER A 228 -11.55 3.07 5.35
N ARG A 229 -11.12 2.82 6.61
CA ARG A 229 -11.19 3.78 7.74
C ARG A 229 -10.31 5.03 7.57
N VAL A 230 -9.56 5.13 6.47
CA VAL A 230 -8.81 6.33 6.09
C VAL A 230 -9.08 6.64 4.62
N SER A 231 -8.99 7.92 4.24
CA SER A 231 -9.21 8.31 2.85
C SER A 231 -8.10 7.81 1.93
N TRP A 232 -8.45 7.46 0.69
CA TRP A 232 -7.51 7.00 -0.33
C TRP A 232 -7.82 7.65 -1.67
N GLU A 233 -6.79 8.07 -2.37
CA GLU A 233 -6.83 8.27 -3.82
C GLU A 233 -6.47 6.94 -4.49
N LYS A 234 -7.36 6.42 -5.34
CA LYS A 234 -7.17 5.16 -6.05
C LYS A 234 -7.03 5.47 -7.54
N ILE A 235 -5.84 5.20 -8.07
CA ILE A 235 -5.47 5.50 -9.44
C ILE A 235 -5.27 4.18 -10.18
N ASP A 236 -6.14 3.89 -11.14
CA ASP A 236 -6.09 2.68 -11.93
C ASP A 236 -5.38 2.95 -13.27
N VAL A 237 -4.42 2.08 -13.58
CA VAL A 237 -3.51 2.22 -14.71
C VAL A 237 -3.68 1.03 -15.66
N SER A 238 -3.72 1.30 -16.97
CA SER A 238 -3.83 0.26 -17.99
C SER A 238 -2.77 0.42 -19.07
N PHE A 239 -1.94 -0.62 -19.23
CA PHE A 239 -0.96 -0.74 -20.33
C PHE A 239 -1.48 -1.59 -21.49
N HIS A 240 -2.80 -1.72 -21.66
CA HIS A 240 -3.38 -2.63 -22.65
C HIS A 240 -2.90 -2.36 -24.09
N SER A 241 -2.73 -1.10 -24.46
CA SER A 241 -2.23 -0.67 -25.78
C SER A 241 -0.70 -0.73 -25.90
N SER A 242 0.01 -0.90 -24.80
CA SER A 242 1.46 -0.80 -24.72
C SER A 242 2.15 -2.06 -25.24
N ARG A 243 3.38 -1.92 -25.76
CA ARG A 243 4.17 -3.07 -26.26
C ARG A 243 4.60 -3.98 -25.12
N GLN A 244 4.81 -3.40 -23.94
CA GLN A 244 5.30 -4.12 -22.76
C GLN A 244 4.19 -4.48 -21.76
N ARG A 245 2.95 -4.59 -22.22
CA ARG A 245 1.77 -4.85 -21.36
C ARG A 245 1.98 -6.01 -20.38
N PHE A 246 2.59 -7.12 -20.80
CA PHE A 246 2.86 -8.29 -19.94
C PHE A 246 3.87 -8.05 -18.82
N ALA A 247 4.58 -6.91 -18.85
CA ALA A 247 5.47 -6.44 -17.80
C ALA A 247 4.84 -5.28 -16.97
N ALA A 248 3.51 -5.11 -16.99
CA ALA A 248 2.80 -4.02 -16.31
C ALA A 248 3.26 -3.79 -14.86
N HIS A 249 3.56 -4.86 -14.12
CA HIS A 249 4.09 -4.78 -12.75
C HIS A 249 5.38 -3.96 -12.63
N SER A 250 6.27 -4.02 -13.64
CA SER A 250 7.51 -3.25 -13.68
C SER A 250 7.37 -1.95 -14.47
N VAL A 251 6.48 -1.92 -15.47
CA VAL A 251 6.20 -0.74 -16.30
C VAL A 251 5.64 0.41 -15.46
N ILE A 252 4.68 0.12 -14.56
CA ILE A 252 4.00 1.13 -13.73
C ILE A 252 4.95 2.00 -12.88
N GLN A 253 6.16 1.52 -12.57
CA GLN A 253 7.17 2.24 -11.80
C GLN A 253 8.42 2.61 -12.61
N VAL A 254 8.42 2.36 -13.92
CA VAL A 254 9.57 2.58 -14.81
C VAL A 254 10.86 1.96 -14.25
N LYS A 255 10.82 0.66 -13.91
CA LYS A 255 11.94 -0.02 -13.24
C LYS A 255 13.26 0.05 -14.02
N ASP A 256 13.17 0.11 -15.34
CA ASP A 256 14.29 0.31 -16.25
C ASP A 256 13.89 1.42 -17.21
N GLN A 257 14.68 2.50 -17.28
CA GLN A 257 14.31 3.69 -18.02
C GLN A 257 14.14 3.44 -19.53
N SER A 258 14.89 2.49 -20.09
CA SER A 258 14.87 2.22 -21.54
C SER A 258 13.74 1.27 -21.92
N MET A 259 13.57 0.20 -21.15
CA MET A 259 12.54 -0.79 -21.38
C MET A 259 11.20 -0.19 -20.98
N HIS A 260 11.05 0.26 -19.74
CA HIS A 260 9.76 0.58 -19.14
C HIS A 260 9.30 2.04 -19.36
N ILE A 261 9.81 2.73 -20.38
CA ILE A 261 9.51 4.14 -20.67
C ILE A 261 8.01 4.39 -20.91
N GLU A 262 7.26 3.38 -21.34
CA GLU A 262 5.81 3.47 -21.54
C GLU A 262 5.06 3.82 -20.24
N GLY A 263 5.64 3.60 -19.05
CA GLY A 263 5.05 4.01 -17.77
C GLY A 263 5.43 5.41 -17.29
N ALA A 264 6.17 6.19 -18.08
CA ALA A 264 6.67 7.50 -17.65
C ALA A 264 5.56 8.50 -17.34
N ASP A 265 4.43 8.44 -18.04
CA ASP A 265 3.28 9.30 -17.79
C ASP A 265 2.64 9.03 -16.42
N VAL A 266 2.67 7.79 -15.94
CA VAL A 266 2.23 7.44 -14.57
C VAL A 266 3.15 8.07 -13.52
N ILE A 267 4.46 8.12 -13.80
CA ILE A 267 5.43 8.80 -12.93
C ILE A 267 5.21 10.31 -12.95
N SER A 268 4.97 10.90 -14.13
CA SER A 268 4.60 12.31 -14.25
C SER A 268 3.34 12.63 -13.46
N HIS A 269 2.28 11.83 -13.60
CA HIS A 269 1.06 11.96 -12.80
C HIS A 269 1.35 11.95 -11.30
N MET A 270 2.24 11.05 -10.85
CA MET A 270 2.63 10.98 -9.45
C MET A 270 3.38 12.23 -8.98
N ILE A 271 4.32 12.74 -9.78
CA ILE A 271 5.11 13.94 -9.50
C ILE A 271 4.21 15.18 -9.45
N ASP A 272 3.35 15.35 -10.44
CA ASP A 272 2.49 16.53 -10.59
C ASP A 272 1.47 16.67 -9.44
N HIS A 273 1.13 15.56 -8.78
CA HIS A 273 0.24 15.54 -7.61
C HIS A 273 1.00 15.34 -6.28
N PHE A 274 2.33 15.32 -6.27
CA PHE A 274 3.11 15.05 -5.06
C PHE A 274 3.07 16.24 -4.09
N LEU A 275 2.73 16.01 -2.82
CA LEU A 275 2.78 17.09 -1.83
C LEU A 275 4.23 17.35 -1.38
N PRO A 276 4.73 18.61 -1.49
CA PRO A 276 6.10 18.96 -1.10
C PRO A 276 6.28 19.08 0.42
#